data_AF-A0A0K8W4H6-F1
#
_entry.id   AF-A0A0K8W4H6-F1
#
_cell.length_a   1.000
_cell.length_b   1.000
_cell.length_c   1.000
_cell.angle_alpha   90.00
_cell.angle_beta   90.00
_cell.angle_gamma   90.00
#
_symmetry.space_group_name_H-M   'P 1'
#
loop_
_entity.id
_entity.type
_entity.pdbx_description
1 polymer ?
#
loop_
_entity_poly.entity_id
_entity_poly.type
_entity_poly.pdbx_seq_one_letter_code
_entity_poly.pdbx_strand_id
1 'polypeptide(L)'
;SIAETSFVASHSSRLPKMNLPKFKGEYSEFKNFMSLFESLVHNDPNIPDIEKFNHLVNCLSGEALGTVKAFQMSDENYPKALASLKKVYVNKCLIFFNRISRHFELSTIPKPSAPSLRSMIGGVSAVYDSQITNTIIIHNMKHFSIL
;
A
#
# COMPACT_ATOMS: atom_id res chain seq x y z
N SER A 1 18.29 -39.23 43.36
CA SER A 1 19.05 -38.71 42.21
C SER A 1 18.98 -39.73 41.10
N ILE A 2 18.36 -39.50 39.95
CA ILE A 2 18.00 -38.28 39.21
C ILE A 2 16.68 -38.55 38.47
N ALA A 3 15.83 -37.53 38.36
CA ALA A 3 14.57 -37.56 37.63
C ALA A 3 14.83 -37.50 36.11
N GLU A 4 14.26 -38.44 35.36
CA GLU A 4 14.15 -38.35 33.90
C GLU A 4 12.91 -37.52 33.56
N THR A 5 13.13 -36.22 33.37
CA THR A 5 12.12 -35.30 32.87
C THR A 5 11.92 -35.52 31.38
N SER A 6 10.69 -35.91 31.03
CA SER A 6 10.16 -35.97 29.68
C SER A 6 10.38 -34.64 28.94
N PHE A 7 11.07 -34.72 27.80
CA PHE A 7 11.24 -33.60 26.88
C PHE A 7 9.89 -33.31 26.21
N VAL A 8 9.20 -32.28 26.70
CA VAL A 8 8.07 -31.69 25.99
C VAL A 8 8.58 -31.14 24.65
N ALA A 9 8.18 -31.80 23.57
CA ALA A 9 8.37 -31.30 22.22
C ALA A 9 7.51 -30.05 22.03
N SER A 10 8.04 -28.90 22.45
CA SER A 10 7.55 -27.60 22.05
C SER A 10 7.61 -27.57 20.53
N HIS A 11 6.44 -27.56 19.90
CA HIS A 11 6.27 -27.35 18.47
C HIS A 11 6.72 -25.91 18.16
N SER A 12 8.03 -25.71 18.12
CA SER A 12 8.64 -24.54 17.51
C SER A 12 8.55 -24.76 16.01
N SER A 13 7.35 -24.56 15.46
CA SER A 13 7.17 -24.25 14.06
C SER A 13 7.83 -22.90 13.83
N ARG A 14 9.16 -22.93 13.70
CA ARG A 14 10.00 -21.83 13.25
C ARG A 14 9.63 -21.54 11.80
N LEU A 15 8.48 -20.91 11.60
CA LEU A 15 8.26 -20.10 10.42
C LEU A 15 9.52 -19.22 10.30
N PRO A 16 10.15 -19.15 9.11
CA PRO A 16 11.26 -18.22 8.91
C PRO A 16 10.73 -16.87 9.38
N LYS A 17 11.43 -16.22 10.32
CA LYS A 17 11.07 -14.89 10.81
C LYS A 17 10.76 -14.06 9.57
N MET A 18 9.47 -13.84 9.28
CA MET A 18 9.07 -13.12 8.07
C MET A 18 9.62 -11.73 8.27
N ASN A 19 10.71 -11.44 7.57
CA ASN A 19 11.31 -10.13 7.61
C ASN A 19 10.27 -9.20 7.01
N LEU A 20 9.66 -8.38 7.86
CA LEU A 20 8.75 -7.35 7.37
C LEU A 20 9.48 -6.54 6.30
N PRO A 21 8.84 -6.31 5.15
CA PRO A 21 9.45 -5.56 4.07
C PRO A 21 9.78 -4.16 4.58
N LYS A 22 10.98 -3.66 4.23
CA LYS A 22 11.36 -2.30 4.57
C LYS A 22 10.51 -1.33 3.77
N PHE A 23 9.71 -0.54 4.47
CA PHE A 23 8.93 0.52 3.88
C PHE A 23 9.80 1.78 3.74
N LYS A 24 10.03 2.21 2.50
CA LYS A 24 10.83 3.41 2.18
C LYS A 24 10.00 4.69 2.08
N GLY A 25 8.67 4.59 2.17
CA GLY A 25 7.76 5.72 1.94
C GLY A 25 7.03 5.69 0.59
N GLU A 26 7.05 4.58 -0.13
CA GLU A 26 6.35 4.45 -1.42
C GLU A 26 4.84 4.33 -1.22
N TYR A 27 4.06 5.29 -1.72
CA TYR A 27 2.61 5.37 -1.43
C TYR A 27 1.84 4.14 -1.94
N SER A 28 2.22 3.62 -3.10
CA SER A 28 1.59 2.43 -3.70
C SER A 28 1.75 1.17 -2.83
N GLU A 29 2.84 1.08 -2.07
CA GLU A 29 3.15 -0.07 -1.21
C GLU A 29 2.61 0.08 0.22
N PHE A 30 2.24 1.31 0.63
CA PHE A 30 1.85 1.59 2.02
C PHE A 30 0.66 0.74 2.48
N LYS A 31 -0.36 0.56 1.64
CA LYS A 31 -1.54 -0.24 1.99
C LYS A 31 -1.16 -1.70 2.28
N ASN A 32 -0.31 -2.28 1.44
CA ASN A 32 0.15 -3.67 1.59
C ASN A 32 1.04 -3.81 2.83
N PHE A 33 1.99 -2.88 3.02
CA PHE A 33 2.83 -2.82 4.21
C PHE A 33 2.00 -2.73 5.49
N MET A 34 1.04 -1.80 5.55
CA MET A 34 0.22 -1.58 6.75
C MET A 34 -0.62 -2.80 7.07
N SER A 35 -1.25 -3.43 6.07
CA SER A 35 -2.04 -4.64 6.27
C SER A 35 -1.20 -5.80 6.82
N LEU A 36 0.03 -5.96 6.31
CA LEU A 36 0.96 -6.99 6.79
C LEU A 36 1.44 -6.68 8.22
N PHE A 37 1.82 -5.43 8.49
CA PHE A 37 2.24 -4.99 9.83
C PHE A 37 1.12 -5.17 10.85
N GLU A 38 -0.13 -4.86 10.49
CA GLU A 38 -1.28 -5.04 11.37
C GLU A 38 -1.50 -6.51 11.71
N SER A 39 -1.44 -7.39 10.70
CA SER A 39 -1.63 -8.83 10.89
C SER A 39 -0.52 -9.52 11.68
N LEU A 40 0.72 -9.05 11.57
CA LEU A 40 1.90 -9.72 12.16
C LEU A 40 2.34 -9.13 13.49
N VAL A 41 2.10 -7.84 13.72
CA VAL A 41 2.67 -7.12 14.87
C VAL A 41 1.59 -6.39 15.66
N HIS A 42 0.75 -5.58 15.01
CA HIS A 42 -0.21 -4.73 15.74
C HIS A 42 -1.28 -5.54 16.49
N ASN A 43 -1.87 -6.52 15.80
CA ASN A 43 -2.99 -7.33 16.31
C ASN A 43 -2.54 -8.49 17.20
N ASP A 44 -1.23 -8.72 17.35
CA ASP A 44 -0.73 -9.73 18.28
C ASP A 44 -0.80 -9.20 19.72
N PRO A 45 -1.61 -9.80 20.61
CA PRO A 45 -1.71 -9.37 22.01
C PRO A 45 -0.49 -9.78 22.84
N ASN A 46 0.37 -10.68 22.35
CA ASN A 46 1.53 -11.18 23.08
C ASN A 46 2.75 -10.25 22.96
N ILE A 47 2.71 -9.28 22.04
CA ILE A 47 3.79 -8.32 21.83
C ILE A 47 3.47 -7.04 22.61
N PRO A 48 4.35 -6.56 23.50
CA PRO A 48 4.15 -5.29 24.20
C PRO A 48 4.31 -4.11 23.23
N ASP A 49 3.65 -2.99 23.52
CA ASP A 49 3.58 -1.83 22.61
C ASP A 49 4.97 -1.24 22.31
N ILE A 50 5.89 -1.26 23.27
CA ILE A 50 7.28 -0.84 23.08
C ILE A 50 8.03 -1.73 22.09
N GLU A 51 7.78 -3.03 22.08
CA GLU A 51 8.33 -3.95 21.09
C GLU A 51 7.66 -3.75 19.73
N LYS A 52 6.33 -3.55 19.69
CA LYS A 52 5.62 -3.20 18.45
C LYS A 52 6.16 -1.93 17.83
N PHE A 53 6.48 -0.94 18.65
CA PHE A 53 7.10 0.30 18.19
C PHE A 53 8.52 0.01 17.67
N ASN A 54 9.32 -0.83 18.33
CA ASN A 54 10.67 -1.13 17.87
C ASN A 54 10.62 -1.86 16.51
N HIS A 55 9.68 -2.79 16.36
CA HIS A 55 9.37 -3.41 15.09
C HIS A 55 8.97 -2.40 14.04
N LEU A 56 8.06 -1.47 14.35
CA LEU A 56 7.65 -0.39 13.44
C LEU A 56 8.88 0.38 12.94
N VAL A 57 9.73 0.88 13.84
CA VAL A 57 10.93 1.65 13.50
C VAL A 57 11.88 0.86 12.60
N ASN A 58 12.11 -0.42 12.88
CA ASN A 58 13.01 -1.28 12.09
C ASN A 58 12.47 -1.59 10.68
N CYS A 59 11.15 -1.59 10.52
CA CYS A 59 10.51 -1.78 9.22
C CYS A 59 10.47 -0.50 8.40
N LEU A 60 10.72 0.66 9.00
CA LEU A 60 10.67 1.95 8.33
C LEU A 60 12.06 2.42 7.90
N SER A 61 12.11 3.13 6.78
CA SER A 61 13.33 3.75 6.26
C SER A 61 13.01 5.06 5.53
N GLY A 62 14.03 5.89 5.32
CA GLY A 62 13.88 7.16 4.60
C GLY A 62 12.88 8.12 5.25
N GLU A 63 12.00 8.70 4.43
CA GLU A 63 10.98 9.69 4.85
C GLU A 63 9.99 9.08 5.87
N ALA A 64 9.62 7.81 5.69
CA ALA A 64 8.66 7.15 6.56
C ALA A 64 9.20 7.01 7.99
N LEU A 65 10.49 6.68 8.14
CA LEU A 65 11.15 6.63 9.44
C LEU A 65 11.18 8.01 10.12
N GLY A 66 11.35 9.08 9.34
CA GLY A 66 11.32 10.46 9.84
C GLY A 66 10.01 10.81 10.55
N THR A 67 8.88 10.31 10.06
CA THR A 67 7.56 10.58 10.67
C THR A 67 7.38 9.97 12.06
N VAL A 68 8.09 8.87 12.34
CA VAL A 68 7.95 8.10 13.58
C VAL A 68 9.09 8.44 14.57
N LYS A 69 10.26 8.85 14.07
CA LYS A 69 11.39 9.30 14.89
C LYS A 69 11.12 10.56 15.73
N ALA A 70 10.07 11.32 15.40
CA ALA A 70 9.64 12.47 16.20
C ALA A 70 9.08 12.06 17.58
N PHE A 71 8.74 10.79 17.77
CA PHE A 71 8.19 10.25 19.01
C PHE A 71 9.27 9.50 19.79
N GLN A 72 9.27 9.66 21.12
CA GLN A 72 10.14 8.85 21.98
C GLN A 72 9.62 7.41 22.04
N MET A 73 10.56 6.46 22.07
CA MET A 73 10.33 5.02 22.13
C MET A 73 9.67 4.62 23.47
N SER A 74 8.33 4.63 23.53
CA SER A 74 7.57 4.22 24.72
C SER A 74 6.21 3.63 24.35
N ASP A 75 5.62 2.83 25.26
CA ASP A 75 4.29 2.24 25.09
C ASP A 75 3.21 3.30 24.82
N GLU A 76 3.25 4.40 25.58
CA GLU A 76 2.30 5.51 25.46
C GLU A 76 2.37 6.25 24.11
N ASN A 77 3.54 6.25 23.49
CA ASN A 77 3.79 6.96 22.25
C ASN A 77 3.63 6.09 21.00
N TYR A 78 3.69 4.76 21.13
CA TYR A 78 3.42 3.83 20.04
C TYR A 78 2.12 4.14 19.26
N PRO A 79 0.94 4.25 19.92
CA PRO A 79 -0.31 4.51 19.20
C PRO A 79 -0.29 5.87 18.50
N LYS A 80 0.35 6.88 19.09
CA LYS A 80 0.50 8.23 18.50
C LYS A 80 1.40 8.19 17.26
N ALA A 81 2.51 7.46 17.35
CA ALA A 81 3.46 7.31 16.27
C ALA A 81 2.85 6.54 15.07
N LEU A 82 2.12 5.46 15.34
CA LEU A 82 1.40 4.69 14.33
C LEU A 82 0.29 5.51 13.67
N ALA A 83 -0.48 6.28 14.45
CA ALA A 83 -1.51 7.17 13.95
C ALA A 83 -0.92 8.30 13.07
N SER A 84 0.24 8.85 13.46
CA SER A 84 0.95 9.85 12.66
C SER A 84 1.38 9.27 11.30
N LEU A 85 1.97 8.08 11.30
CA LEU A 85 2.36 7.38 10.08
C LEU A 85 1.14 7.14 9.16
N LYS A 86 0.05 6.61 9.71
CA LYS A 86 -1.22 6.45 8.98
C LYS A 86 -1.70 7.78 8.43
N LYS A 87 -1.72 8.85 9.22
CA LYS A 87 -2.16 10.17 8.75
C LYS A 87 -1.33 10.67 7.56
N VAL A 88 -0.01 10.49 7.57
CA VAL A 88 0.86 10.94 6.48
C VAL A 88 0.61 10.14 5.20
N TYR A 89 0.47 8.82 5.29
CA TYR A 89 0.44 7.95 4.11
C TYR A 89 -0.98 7.56 3.63
N VAL A 90 -1.96 7.49 4.53
CA VAL A 90 -3.39 7.28 4.17
C VAL A 90 -3.94 8.50 3.43
N ASN A 91 -3.52 9.72 3.79
CA ASN A 91 -4.01 10.94 3.13
C ASN A 91 -3.32 11.22 1.79
N LYS A 92 -2.04 10.89 1.63
CA LYS A 92 -1.32 11.12 0.37
C LYS A 92 -1.67 10.09 -0.72
N CYS A 93 -2.09 8.87 -0.36
CA CYS A 93 -2.61 7.89 -1.34
C CYS A 93 -3.89 8.37 -2.03
N LEU A 94 -4.85 8.94 -1.28
CA LEU A 94 -6.04 9.54 -1.87
C LEU A 94 -5.71 10.75 -2.74
N ILE A 95 -4.72 11.56 -2.35
CA ILE A 95 -4.25 12.70 -3.16
C ILE A 95 -3.56 12.21 -4.45
N PHE A 96 -2.76 11.14 -4.38
CA PHE A 96 -2.12 10.53 -5.54
C PHE A 96 -3.15 9.86 -6.47
N PHE A 97 -4.09 9.09 -5.91
CA PHE A 97 -5.20 8.50 -6.67
C PHE A 97 -6.09 9.57 -7.28
N ASN A 98 -6.38 10.66 -6.56
CA ASN A 98 -7.10 11.82 -7.09
C ASN A 98 -6.28 12.51 -8.19
N ARG A 99 -4.95 12.64 -8.03
CA ARG A 99 -4.06 13.18 -9.08
C ARG A 99 -4.04 12.31 -10.33
N ILE A 100 -4.01 10.99 -10.18
CA ILE A 100 -4.14 10.02 -11.29
C ILE A 100 -5.53 10.17 -11.92
N SER A 101 -6.61 10.08 -11.13
CA SER A 101 -7.98 10.20 -11.62
C SER A 101 -8.21 11.52 -12.38
N ARG A 102 -7.60 12.61 -11.92
CA ARG A 102 -7.61 13.92 -12.58
C ARG A 102 -6.76 13.94 -13.85
N HIS A 103 -5.59 13.30 -13.84
CA HIS A 103 -4.71 13.21 -15.03
C HIS A 103 -5.30 12.33 -16.14
N PHE A 104 -6.10 11.32 -15.77
CA PHE A 104 -6.81 10.43 -16.68
C PHE A 104 -8.29 10.84 -16.93
N GLU A 105 -8.70 12.04 -16.50
CA GLU A 105 -10.06 12.60 -16.65
C GLU A 105 -11.22 11.66 -16.23
N LEU A 106 -10.95 10.69 -15.36
CA LEU A 106 -11.98 9.77 -14.90
C LEU A 106 -12.84 10.50 -13.86
N SER A 107 -13.93 11.11 -14.32
CA SER A 107 -14.90 11.74 -13.44
C SER A 107 -15.48 10.70 -12.46
N THR A 108 -15.12 10.82 -11.18
CA THR A 108 -15.79 10.09 -10.10
C THR A 108 -17.26 10.49 -10.08
N ILE A 109 -18.14 9.59 -10.51
CA ILE A 109 -19.59 9.79 -10.50
C ILE A 109 -20.10 9.61 -9.06
N PRO A 110 -20.59 10.66 -8.37
CA PRO A 110 -21.02 10.54 -6.97
C PRO A 110 -22.36 9.81 -6.82
N LYS A 111 -23.14 9.64 -7.90
CA LYS A 111 -24.36 8.85 -7.93
C LYS A 111 -24.60 8.25 -9.32
N PRO A 112 -24.61 6.92 -9.49
CA PRO A 112 -24.82 6.30 -10.79
C PRO A 112 -26.24 6.61 -11.28
N SER A 113 -26.33 7.46 -12.31
CA SER A 113 -27.56 7.73 -13.02
C SER A 113 -27.36 7.39 -14.49
N ALA A 114 -28.42 6.95 -15.18
CA ALA A 114 -28.31 6.52 -16.58
C ALA A 114 -27.70 7.59 -17.51
N PRO A 115 -27.95 8.91 -17.32
CA PRO A 115 -27.25 9.95 -18.06
C PRO A 115 -25.75 10.02 -17.76
N SER A 116 -25.36 9.92 -16.47
CA SER A 116 -23.96 9.99 -16.05
C SER A 116 -23.15 8.78 -16.53
N LEU A 117 -23.75 7.58 -16.51
CA LEU A 117 -23.10 6.37 -17.02
C LEU A 117 -22.94 6.42 -18.54
N ARG A 118 -23.92 6.93 -19.29
CA ARG A 118 -23.80 7.14 -20.75
C ARG A 118 -22.73 8.15 -21.09
N SER A 119 -22.60 9.22 -20.32
CA SER A 119 -21.52 10.21 -20.51
C SER A 119 -20.14 9.62 -20.25
N MET A 120 -20.00 8.74 -19.26
CA MET A 120 -18.75 8.04 -18.99
C MET A 120 -18.41 7.02 -20.08
N ILE A 121 -19.41 6.26 -20.57
CA ILE A 121 -19.23 5.34 -21.70
C ILE A 121 -18.82 6.12 -22.96
N GLY A 122 -19.42 7.29 -23.21
CA GLY A 122 -19.03 8.18 -24.31
C GLY A 122 -17.57 8.66 -24.20
N GLY A 123 -17.14 9.07 -23.01
CA GLY A 123 -15.75 9.50 -22.77
C GLY A 123 -14.74 8.37 -22.97
N VAL A 124 -15.04 7.17 -22.45
CA VAL A 124 -14.18 5.99 -22.62
C VAL A 124 -14.15 5.53 -24.09
N SER A 125 -15.28 5.57 -24.80
CA SER A 125 -15.33 5.25 -26.23
C SER A 125 -14.50 6.24 -27.05
N ALA A 126 -14.60 7.54 -26.78
CA ALA A 126 -13.81 8.56 -27.49
C ALA A 126 -12.29 8.38 -27.29
N VAL A 127 -11.86 7.99 -26.08
CA VAL A 127 -10.45 7.68 -25.81
C VAL A 127 -10.02 6.41 -26.56
N TYR A 128 -10.87 5.39 -26.58
CA TYR A 128 -10.59 4.15 -27.30
C TYR A 128 -10.57 4.34 -28.83
N ASP A 129 -11.49 5.13 -29.37
CA ASP A 129 -11.58 5.47 -30.80
C ASP A 129 -10.38 6.32 -31.22
N SER A 130 -9.90 7.22 -30.37
CA SER A 130 -8.65 7.96 -30.58
C SER A 130 -7.43 7.03 -30.63
N GLN A 131 -7.39 5.99 -29.77
CA GLN A 131 -6.31 4.99 -29.78
C GLN A 131 -6.38 4.05 -30.99
N ILE A 132 -7.59 3.64 -31.43
CA ILE A 132 -7.79 2.86 -32.64
C ILE A 132 -7.42 3.67 -33.89
N THR A 133 -7.87 4.92 -33.98
CA THR A 133 -7.55 5.80 -35.11
C THR A 133 -6.04 6.02 -35.21
N ASN A 134 -5.37 6.25 -34.08
CA ASN A 134 -3.90 6.32 -34.06
C ASN A 134 -3.24 4.99 -34.47
N THR A 135 -3.78 3.84 -34.05
CA THR A 135 -3.24 2.52 -34.42
C THR A 135 -3.42 2.21 -35.92
N ILE A 136 -4.57 2.57 -36.50
CA ILE A 136 -4.88 2.40 -37.93
C ILE A 136 -4.03 3.35 -38.78
N ILE A 137 -3.81 4.60 -38.34
CA ILE A 137 -2.93 5.54 -39.03
C ILE A 137 -1.48 5.02 -38.99
N ILE A 138 -0.99 4.52 -37.87
CA ILE A 138 0.36 3.94 -37.76
C ILE A 138 0.49 2.67 -38.63
N HIS A 139 -0.54 1.82 -38.70
CA HIS A 139 -0.53 0.63 -39.55
C HIS A 139 -0.53 0.97 -41.05
N ASN A 140 -1.36 1.93 -41.48
CA ASN A 140 -1.38 2.41 -42.87
C ASN A 140 -0.09 3.14 -43.26
N MET A 141 0.51 3.90 -42.33
CA MET A 141 1.81 4.55 -42.55
C MET A 141 2.95 3.54 -42.69
N LYS A 142 2.89 2.39 -42.00
CA LYS A 142 3.85 1.29 -42.18
C LYS A 142 3.70 0.61 -43.53
N HIS A 143 2.49 0.39 -44.03
CA HIS A 143 2.27 -0.23 -45.35
C HIS A 143 2.73 0.68 -46.51
N PHE A 144 2.73 2.00 -46.32
CA PHE A 144 3.24 2.98 -47.29
C PHE A 144 4.78 3.11 -47.31
N SER A 145 5.48 2.63 -46.27
CA SER A 145 6.96 2.68 -46.19
C SER A 145 7.65 1.42 -46.74
N ILE A 146 6.91 0.43 -47.24
CA ILE A 146 7.43 -0.83 -47.82
C ILE A 146 7.13 -0.92 -49.33
N LEU A 147 6.70 0.19 -49.94
CA LEU A 147 6.65 0.42 -51.39
C LEU A 147 7.75 1.43 -51.74
#